data_AF-A0A7Y6TZ11-F1
#
_entry.id   AF-A0A7Y6TZ11-F1
#
_cell.length_a   1.000
_cell.length_b   1.000
_cell.length_c   1.000
_cell.angle_alpha   90.00
_cell.angle_beta   90.00
_cell.angle_gamma   90.00
#
_symmetry.space_group_name_H-M   'P 1'
#
loop_
_entity.id
_entity.type
_entity.pdbx_description
1 polymer ?
#
loop_
_entity_poly.entity_id
_entity_poly.type
_entity_poly.pdbx_seq_one_letter_code
_entity_poly.pdbx_strand_id
1 'polypeptide(L)'
;MASTQALPSEAPWIPPGVVRLVRLKREGALGRGDLVATRRLGTCEVVTIETTHTLTVRALDNHTQYRISGIDFGSGVRLGEV
;
A
#
# COMPACT_ATOMS: atom_id res chain seq x y z
N MET A 1 -23.89 -15.28 -16.21
CA MET A 1 -22.52 -14.92 -16.60
C MET A 1 -21.84 -14.34 -15.37
N ALA A 2 -21.00 -15.12 -14.68
CA ALA A 2 -20.28 -14.61 -13.52
C ALA A 2 -19.11 -13.79 -14.05
N SER A 3 -19.17 -12.47 -13.89
CA SER A 3 -18.05 -11.58 -14.12
C SER A 3 -16.86 -12.12 -13.34
N THR A 4 -15.88 -12.68 -14.03
CA THR A 4 -14.58 -13.01 -13.45
C THR A 4 -13.89 -11.68 -13.18
N GLN A 5 -14.32 -11.01 -12.12
CA GLN A 5 -13.57 -9.92 -11.52
C GLN A 5 -12.25 -10.58 -11.12
N ALA A 6 -11.20 -10.31 -11.89
CA ALA A 6 -9.86 -10.74 -11.54
C ALA A 6 -9.63 -10.24 -10.12
N LEU A 7 -9.67 -11.17 -9.15
CA LEU A 7 -9.34 -10.85 -7.78
C LEU A 7 -7.94 -10.25 -7.84
N PRO A 8 -7.69 -9.09 -7.19
CA PRO A 8 -6.35 -8.54 -7.13
C PRO A 8 -5.43 -9.66 -6.68
N SER A 9 -4.23 -9.78 -7.26
CA SER A 9 -3.32 -10.89 -6.97
C SER A 9 -3.10 -10.99 -5.46
N GLU A 10 -3.84 -11.86 -4.78
CA GLU A 10 -3.80 -11.92 -3.33
C GLU A 10 -2.38 -12.35 -2.94
N ALA A 11 -1.86 -11.73 -1.88
CA ALA A 11 -0.54 -12.04 -1.33
C ALA A 11 -0.75 -12.87 -0.05
N PRO A 12 -1.03 -14.19 -0.14
CA PRO A 12 -1.41 -15.03 0.99
C PRO A 12 -0.33 -15.13 2.07
N TRP A 13 0.92 -14.81 1.74
CA TRP A 13 2.03 -14.73 2.70
C TRP A 13 2.00 -13.48 3.59
N ILE A 14 1.10 -12.52 3.35
CA ILE A 14 0.94 -11.31 4.18
C ILE A 14 -0.22 -11.54 5.15
N PRO A 15 0.00 -11.40 6.47
CA PRO A 15 -1.09 -11.52 7.44
C PRO A 15 -2.22 -10.50 7.18
N PRO A 16 -3.47 -10.84 7.54
CA PRO A 16 -4.57 -9.89 7.42
C PRO A 16 -4.31 -8.68 8.34
N GLY A 17 -4.62 -7.48 7.84
CA GLY A 17 -4.38 -6.22 8.57
C GLY A 17 -2.92 -5.74 8.57
N VAL A 18 -2.02 -6.41 7.85
CA VAL A 18 -0.62 -6.01 7.72
C VAL A 18 -0.34 -5.46 6.33
N VAL A 19 0.41 -4.37 6.28
CA VAL A 19 1.03 -3.84 5.06
C VAL A 19 2.51 -4.16 5.12
N ARG A 20 3.01 -4.85 4.09
CA ARG A 20 4.41 -5.22 4.00
C ARG A 20 5.12 -4.28 3.05
N LEU A 21 6.22 -3.68 3.49
CA LEU A 21 7.07 -2.88 2.62
C LEU A 21 7.78 -3.80 1.61
N VAL A 22 7.66 -3.50 0.32
CA VAL A 22 8.29 -4.25 -0.78
C VAL A 22 9.55 -3.54 -1.26
N ARG A 23 9.44 -2.22 -1.48
CA ARG A 23 10.57 -1.42 -1.98
C ARG A 23 10.45 0.03 -1.52
N LEU A 24 11.56 0.54 -1.02
CA LEU A 24 11.74 1.97 -0.77
C LEU A 24 12.39 2.63 -1.98
N LYS A 25 11.90 3.81 -2.35
CA LYS A 25 12.60 4.74 -3.27
C LYS A 25 13.72 5.49 -2.57
N ARG A 26 13.59 5.76 -1.27
CA ARG A 26 14.62 6.39 -0.44
C ARG A 26 14.79 5.58 0.84
N GLU A 27 16.03 5.29 1.22
CA GLU A 27 16.30 4.57 2.45
C GLU A 27 15.79 5.31 3.69
N GLY A 28 15.31 4.54 4.66
CA GLY A 28 15.01 5.01 6.01
C GLY A 28 13.60 5.55 6.24
N ALA A 29 12.76 5.72 5.22
CA ALA A 29 11.37 6.13 5.46
C ALA A 29 10.38 5.76 4.36
N LEU A 30 9.16 5.39 4.76
CA LEU A 30 8.03 5.22 3.85
C LEU A 30 7.64 6.58 3.28
N GLY A 31 7.58 6.66 1.95
CA GLY A 31 7.32 7.86 1.20
C GLY A 31 6.52 7.61 -0.07
N ARG A 32 6.17 8.70 -0.75
CA ARG A 32 5.48 8.65 -2.04
C ARG A 32 6.34 7.92 -3.09
N GLY A 33 5.70 6.99 -3.79
CA GLY A 33 6.29 6.18 -4.83
C GLY A 33 6.96 4.90 -4.34
N ASP A 34 6.90 4.62 -3.04
CA ASP A 34 7.32 3.33 -2.48
C ASP A 34 6.34 2.24 -2.86
N LEU A 35 6.83 1.00 -2.90
CA LEU A 35 6.01 -0.18 -3.13
C LEU A 35 5.73 -0.87 -1.81
N VAL A 36 4.46 -1.08 -1.54
CA VAL A 36 3.95 -1.86 -0.42
C VAL A 36 3.11 -3.00 -0.96
N ALA A 37 2.97 -4.07 -0.20
CA ALA A 37 2.08 -5.16 -0.53
C ALA A 37 1.06 -5.36 0.59
N THR A 38 -0.16 -5.63 0.18
CA THR A 38 -1.25 -6.00 1.08
C THR A 38 -1.78 -7.36 0.67
N ARG A 39 -2.38 -8.07 1.63
CA ARG A 39 -2.96 -9.38 1.34
C ARG A 39 -4.03 -9.33 0.24
N ARG A 40 -4.91 -8.32 0.28
CA ARG A 40 -6.09 -8.22 -0.60
C ARG A 40 -5.85 -7.47 -1.90
N LEU A 41 -4.93 -6.53 -1.94
CA LEU A 41 -4.66 -5.69 -3.12
C LEU A 41 -3.37 -6.09 -3.85
N GLY A 42 -2.61 -7.05 -3.31
CA GLY A 42 -1.30 -7.41 -3.85
C GLY A 42 -0.30 -6.25 -3.70
N THR A 43 0.51 -6.01 -4.73
CA THR A 43 1.51 -4.93 -4.72
C THR A 43 0.89 -3.61 -5.15
N CYS A 44 1.12 -2.58 -4.35
CA CYS A 44 0.60 -1.24 -4.54
C CYS A 44 1.72 -0.20 -4.40
N GLU A 45 1.61 0.89 -5.15
CA GLU A 45 2.47 2.05 -5.01
C GLU A 45 1.85 3.08 -4.07
N VAL A 46 2.61 3.62 -3.13
CA VAL A 46 2.17 4.68 -2.24
C VAL A 46 2.03 5.98 -3.05
N VAL A 47 0.82 6.51 -3.14
CA VAL A 47 0.53 7.77 -3.86
C VAL A 47 0.65 8.95 -2.93
N THR A 48 0.05 8.87 -1.75
CA THR A 48 -0.01 9.95 -0.77
C THR A 48 -0.01 9.36 0.62
N ILE A 49 0.66 10.01 1.56
CA ILE A 49 0.64 9.65 2.98
C ILE A 49 -0.11 10.78 3.70
N GLU A 50 -1.29 10.47 4.22
CA GLU A 50 -2.16 11.46 4.87
C GLU A 50 -1.81 11.63 6.34
N THR A 51 -1.57 10.51 7.04
CA THR A 51 -1.15 10.45 8.44
C THR A 51 -0.19 9.28 8.64
N THR A 52 0.46 9.18 9.80
CA THR A 52 1.28 8.00 10.15
C THR A 52 0.47 6.70 10.21
N HIS A 53 -0.86 6.78 10.15
CA HIS A 53 -1.78 5.65 10.18
C HIS A 53 -2.67 5.55 8.95
N THR A 54 -2.50 6.45 7.98
CA THR A 54 -3.37 6.51 6.80
C THR A 54 -2.59 6.93 5.57
N LEU A 55 -2.67 6.11 4.53
CA LEU A 55 -2.06 6.37 3.25
C LEU A 55 -2.95 5.91 2.11
N THR A 56 -2.77 6.55 0.96
CA THR A 56 -3.44 6.21 -0.28
C THR A 56 -2.44 5.47 -1.15
N VAL A 57 -2.80 4.26 -1.55
CA VAL A 57 -2.03 3.45 -2.49
C VAL A 57 -2.75 3.33 -3.82
N ARG A 58 -1.99 3.06 -4.87
CA ARG A 58 -2.49 2.65 -6.18
C ARG A 58 -2.10 1.20 -6.39
N ALA A 59 -3.07 0.32 -6.54
CA ALA A 59 -2.78 -1.08 -6.88
C ALA A 59 -2.20 -1.15 -8.30
N LEU A 60 -1.12 -1.91 -8.48
CA LEU A 60 -0.40 -1.95 -9.76
C LEU A 60 -1.11 -2.81 -10.82
N ASP A 61 -2.03 -3.67 -10.40
CA ASP A 61 -2.77 -4.58 -11.25
C ASP A 61 -3.88 -3.89 -12.04
N ASN A 62 -4.61 -2.99 -11.38
CA ASN A 62 -5.83 -2.36 -11.89
C ASN A 62 -5.76 -0.83 -11.88
N HIS A 63 -4.62 -0.26 -11.45
CA HIS A 63 -4.38 1.18 -11.31
C HIS A 63 -5.42 1.93 -10.45
N THR A 64 -6.21 1.22 -9.66
CA THR A 64 -7.23 1.78 -8.78
C THR A 64 -6.59 2.26 -7.50
N GLN A 65 -7.06 3.41 -7.01
CA GLN A 65 -6.58 3.98 -5.75
C GLN A 65 -7.41 3.47 -4.58
N TYR A 66 -6.72 3.09 -3.51
CA TYR A 66 -7.31 2.61 -2.28
C TYR A 66 -6.72 3.36 -1.09
N ARG A 67 -7.59 3.75 -0.16
CA ARG A 67 -7.18 4.32 1.11
C ARG A 67 -6.99 3.21 2.13
N ILE A 68 -5.80 3.13 2.70
CA ILE A 68 -5.47 2.20 3.77
C ILE A 68 -5.37 3.01 5.05
N SER A 69 -6.23 2.69 6.02
CA SER A 69 -6.27 3.33 7.34
C SER A 69 -6.21 2.28 8.46
N GLY A 70 -5.80 2.71 9.65
CA GLY A 70 -5.84 1.88 10.87
C GLY A 70 -4.62 0.97 11.07
N ILE A 71 -3.54 1.21 10.33
CA ILE A 71 -2.25 0.50 10.49
C ILE A 71 -1.23 1.55 10.85
N ASP A 72 -0.53 1.37 11.98
CA ASP A 72 0.60 2.23 12.31
C ASP A 72 1.77 1.90 11.37
N PHE A 73 2.11 2.85 10.50
CA PHE A 73 3.21 2.71 9.56
C PHE A 73 4.56 3.06 10.21
N GLY A 74 4.57 3.41 11.49
CA GLY A 74 5.75 3.64 12.33
C GLY A 74 6.30 5.07 12.28
N SER A 75 7.32 5.33 13.10
CA SER A 75 8.04 6.62 13.15
C SER A 75 8.86 6.93 11.90
N GLY A 76 9.05 5.95 11.01
CA GLY A 76 9.73 6.08 9.73
C GLY A 76 8.84 6.59 8.60
N VAL A 77 7.67 7.18 8.88
CA VAL A 77 6.76 7.67 7.83
C VAL A 77 7.06 9.13 7.56
N ARG A 78 7.44 9.45 6.31
CA ARG A 78 7.53 10.84 5.87
C ARG A 78 6.16 11.30 5.39
N LEU A 79 5.42 11.94 6.30
CA LEU A 79 4.29 12.77 5.92
C LEU A 79 4.78 13.79 4.89
N GLY A 80 4.11 13.85 3.75
CA GLY A 80 4.62 14.53 2.56
C GLY A 80 5.18 15.92 2.87
N GLU A 81 6.35 16.21 2.31
CA GLU A 81 6.68 17.60 1.97
C GLU A 81 5.82 18.03 0.78
N VAL A 82 5.32 19.26 0.89
CA VAL A 82 4.43 20.01 -0.01
C VAL A 82 4.91 20.03 -1.45
#